data_AF-A0AAU3U1B7-F1
#
_entry.id   AF-A0AAU3U1B7-F1
#
_cell.length_a   1.000
_cell.length_b   1.000
_cell.length_c   1.000
_cell.angle_alpha   90.00
_cell.angle_beta   90.00
_cell.angle_gamma   90.00
#
_symmetry.space_group_name_H-M   'P 1'
#
loop_
_entity.id
_entity.type
_entity.pdbx_description
1 polymer ?
#
loop_
_entity_poly.entity_id
_entity_poly.type
_entity_poly.pdbx_seq_one_letter_code
_entity_poly.pdbx_strand_id
1 'polypeptide(L)' 'MTQTAPPPLGDCQLCRTRRHLFPHKSVRDGLVRNLCVGCHGSATATEERGGFVDFDQAFTHGSDDDLLSWLRGDL' A
#
# COMPACT_ATOMS: atom_id res chain seq x y z
N MET A 1 20.94 18.72 9.60
CA MET A 1 19.66 18.24 9.04
C MET A 1 19.97 16.96 8.30
N THR A 2 19.61 15.82 8.87
CA THR A 2 19.89 14.52 8.25
C THR A 2 19.10 14.46 6.95
N GLN A 3 19.80 14.51 5.82
CA GLN A 3 19.20 14.40 4.50
C GLN A 3 18.66 12.97 4.41
N THR A 4 17.39 12.78 4.73
CA THR A 4 16.72 11.49 4.52
C THR A 4 16.80 11.24 3.02
N ALA A 5 17.66 10.30 2.63
CA ALA A 5 17.80 9.92 1.23
C ALA A 5 16.39 9.65 0.69
N PRO A 6 16.06 10.15 -0.53
CA PRO A 6 14.75 9.92 -1.09
C PRO A 6 14.50 8.41 -1.10
N PRO A 7 13.31 7.96 -0.68
CA PRO A 7 13.02 6.53 -0.59
C PRO A 7 13.30 5.87 -1.94
N PRO A 8 13.73 4.60 -1.97
CA PRO A 8 14.06 3.94 -3.22
C PRO A 8 12.86 4.00 -4.18
N LEU A 9 13.14 4.31 -5.45
CA LEU A 9 12.16 4.18 -6.52
C LEU A 9 11.99 2.69 -6.82
N GLY A 10 10.75 2.22 -6.74
CA GLY A 10 10.40 0.84 -7.08
C GLY A 10 8.91 0.71 -7.34
N ASP A 11 8.49 -0.50 -7.68
CA ASP A 11 7.09 -0.78 -7.92
C ASP A 11 6.38 -0.97 -6.59
N CYS A 12 5.32 -0.19 -6.36
CA CYS A 12 4.50 -0.31 -5.18
C CYS A 12 3.96 -1.74 -5.07
N GLN A 13 4.15 -2.40 -3.92
CA GLN A 13 3.66 -3.78 -3.73
C GLN A 13 2.14 -3.88 -3.64
N LEU A 14 1.42 -2.75 -3.74
CA LEU A 14 -0.03 -2.68 -3.82
C LEU A 14 -0.48 -2.25 -5.24
N CYS A 15 -0.20 -1.02 -5.66
CA CYS A 15 -0.66 -0.50 -6.96
C CYS A 15 0.29 -0.76 -8.14
N ARG A 16 1.44 -1.39 -7.93
CA ARG A 16 2.49 -1.67 -8.94
C ARG A 16 3.04 -0.47 -9.70
N THR A 17 2.58 0.75 -9.43
CA THR A 17 3.16 1.96 -10.01
C THR A 17 4.56 2.20 -9.46
N ARG A 18 5.49 2.55 -10.35
CA ARG A 18 6.86 2.93 -9.98
C ARG A 18 6.88 4.30 -9.29
N ARG A 19 7.09 4.31 -7.97
CA ARG A 19 7.08 5.52 -7.13
C ARG A 19 8.11 5.40 -6.00
N HIS A 20 8.29 6.47 -5.22
CA HIS A 20 9.04 6.38 -3.97
C HIS A 20 8.28 5.50 -2.99
N LEU A 21 8.97 4.50 -2.45
CA LEU A 21 8.37 3.48 -1.59
C LEU A 21 8.72 3.68 -0.12
N PHE A 22 7.75 3.45 0.73
CA PHE A 22 7.85 3.51 2.18
C PHE A 22 7.50 2.13 2.76
N PRO A 23 8.22 1.68 3.79
CA PRO A 23 7.93 0.40 4.43
C PRO A 23 6.63 0.50 5.23
N HIS A 24 5.68 -0.37 4.92
CA HIS A 24 4.42 -0.57 5.65
C HIS A 24 4.42 -1.97 6.26
N LYS A 25 4.10 -2.12 7.55
CA LYS A 25 3.99 -3.43 8.19
C LYS A 25 2.54 -3.90 8.16
N SER A 26 2.26 -4.96 7.41
CA SER A 26 0.92 -5.57 7.33
C SER A 26 0.47 -6.02 8.72
N VAL A 27 -0.74 -5.62 9.15
CA VAL A 27 -1.34 -6.18 10.39
C VAL A 27 -1.81 -7.63 10.23
N ARG A 28 -2.04 -8.08 8.99
CA ARG A 28 -2.55 -9.44 8.70
C ARG A 28 -1.49 -10.51 8.96
N ASP A 29 -0.31 -10.30 8.40
CA ASP A 29 0.77 -11.29 8.32
C ASP A 29 2.09 -10.80 8.96
N GLY A 30 2.16 -9.53 9.35
CA GLY A 30 3.33 -8.95 10.00
C GLY A 30 4.50 -8.67 9.05
N LEU A 31 4.39 -8.95 7.75
CA LEU A 31 5.45 -8.72 6.78
C LEU A 31 5.53 -7.25 6.38
N VAL A 32 6.74 -6.82 6.04
CA VAL A 32 6.99 -5.47 5.53
C VAL A 32 6.72 -5.44 4.02
N ARG A 33 5.88 -4.50 3.60
CA ARG A 33 5.55 -4.21 2.20
C ARG A 33 6.01 -2.79 1.85
N ASN A 34 6.68 -2.64 0.72
CA ASN A 34 7.12 -1.36 0.19
C ASN A 34 6.00 -0.72 -0.64
N LEU A 35 5.39 0.33 -0.10
CA LEU A 35 4.20 0.98 -0.65
C LEU A 35 4.50 2.42 -1.06
N CYS A 36 3.87 2.89 -2.13
CA CYS A 36 3.88 4.32 -2.42
C CYS A 36 3.10 5.09 -1.35
N VAL A 37 3.33 6.40 -1.22
CA VAL A 37 2.69 7.24 -0.18
C VAL A 37 1.15 7.11 -0.15
N GLY A 38 0.50 6.99 -1.31
CA GLY A 38 -0.95 6.82 -1.40
C GLY A 38 -1.44 5.46 -0.89
N CYS A 39 -0.76 4.39 -1.29
CA CYS A 39 -1.06 3.04 -0.82
C CYS A 39 -0.72 2.85 0.65
N HIS A 40 0.35 3.47 1.14
CA HIS A 40 0.70 3.47 2.56
C HIS A 40 -0.40 4.13 3.39
N GLY A 41 -0.83 5.34 3.02
CA GLY A 41 -1.90 6.03 3.76
C GLY A 41 -3.22 5.25 3.73
N SER A 42 -3.56 4.64 2.59
CA SER A 42 -4.76 3.82 2.47
C SER A 42 -4.68 2.57 3.33
N ALA A 43 -3.54 1.85 3.29
CA ALA A 43 -3.32 0.66 4.11
C ALA A 43 -3.39 0.99 5.61
N THR A 44 -2.70 2.05 6.05
CA THR A 44 -2.77 2.52 7.44
C THR A 44 -4.21 2.84 7.85
N ALA A 45 -4.96 3.59 7.04
CA ALA A 45 -6.34 3.95 7.35
C ALA A 45 -7.28 2.72 7.42
N THR A 46 -7.09 1.72 6.55
CA THR A 46 -7.84 0.46 6.59
C THR A 46 -7.55 -0.30 7.89
N GLU A 47 -6.28 -0.37 8.28
CA GLU A 47 -5.84 -1.07 9.50
C GLU A 47 -6.31 -0.36 10.78
N GLU A 48 -6.28 0.97 10.81
CA GLU A 48 -6.81 1.79 11.92
C GLU A 48 -8.32 1.61 12.12
N ARG A 49 -9.07 1.31 11.04
CA ARG A 49 -10.51 0.99 11.11
C ARG A 49 -10.79 -0.45 11.57
N GLY A 50 -9.74 -1.23 11.90
CA GLY A 50 -9.86 -2.64 12.28
C GLY A 50 -9.92 -3.60 11.09
N GLY A 51 -9.72 -3.11 9.86
CA GLY A 51 -9.58 -3.93 8.67
C GLY A 51 -8.14 -4.43 8.46
N PHE A 52 -7.91 -5.11 7.35
CA PHE A 52 -6.57 -5.47 6.90
C PHE A 52 -6.48 -5.42 5.38
N VAL A 53 -5.27 -5.20 4.86
CA VAL A 53 -5.02 -5.26 3.42
C VAL A 53 -4.60 -6.67 3.03
N ASP A 54 -5.39 -7.32 2.18
CA ASP A 54 -5.01 -8.55 1.51
C ASP A 54 -4.11 -8.23 0.30
N PHE A 55 -2.79 -8.21 0.52
CA PHE A 55 -1.81 -7.94 -0.54
C PHE A 55 -1.76 -9.02 -1.64
N ASP A 56 -2.29 -10.23 -1.38
CA ASP A 56 -2.42 -11.29 -2.38
C ASP A 56 -3.66 -11.05 -3.26
N GLN A 57 -4.77 -10.58 -2.68
CA GLN A 57 -5.97 -10.21 -3.43
C GLN A 57 -5.90 -8.83 -4.10
N ALA A 58 -5.14 -7.88 -3.55
CA ALA A 58 -4.93 -6.57 -4.16
C ALA A 58 -4.33 -6.66 -5.57
N PHE A 59 -3.73 -7.80 -5.92
CA PHE A 59 -3.25 -8.11 -7.27
C PHE A 59 -4.35 -8.61 -8.23
N THR A 60 -5.42 -9.21 -7.70
CA THR A 60 -6.48 -9.87 -8.51
C THR A 60 -7.51 -8.89 -9.05
N HIS A 61 -7.67 -7.72 -8.41
CA HIS A 61 -8.55 -6.65 -8.89
C HIS A 61 -7.74 -5.67 -9.75
N GLY A 62 -7.64 -6.02 -11.04
CA GLY A 62 -6.87 -5.28 -12.03
C GLY A 62 -7.42 -3.88 -12.32
N SER A 63 -6.50 -2.95 -12.60
CA SER A 63 -6.69 -1.51 -12.81
C SER A 63 -6.64 -0.66 -11.53
N ASP A 64 -5.97 0.50 -11.64
CA ASP A 64 -5.78 1.46 -10.54
C ASP A 64 -7.12 1.91 -9.91
N ASP A 65 -8.20 1.95 -10.70
CA ASP A 65 -9.55 2.31 -10.26
C ASP A 65 -10.21 1.23 -9.39
N ASP A 66 -10.04 -0.06 -9.76
CA ASP A 66 -10.56 -1.18 -8.97
C ASP A 66 -9.81 -1.29 -7.63
N LEU A 67 -8.50 -1.06 -7.64
CA LEU A 67 -7.72 -0.98 -6.41
C LEU A 67 -8.16 0.20 -5.52
N LEU A 68 -8.40 1.38 -6.11
CA LEU A 68 -8.88 2.55 -5.37
C LEU A 68 -10.27 2.33 -4.77
N SER A 69 -11.17 1.68 -5.50
CA SER A 69 -12.53 1.37 -5.05
C SER A 69 -12.50 0.35 -3.91
N TRP A 70 -11.65 -0.68 -4.03
CA TRP A 70 -11.43 -1.67 -2.97
C TRP A 70 -10.81 -1.05 -1.71
N LEU A 71 -9.81 -0.18 -1.86
CA LEU A 71 -9.16 0.50 -0.72
C LEU A 71 -10.07 1.49 0.01
N ARG A 72 -11.06 2.07 -0.68
CA ARG A 72 -12.06 2.93 -0.05
C ARG A 72 -13.14 2.16 0.70
N GLY A 73 -13.24 0.85 0.45
CA GLY A 73 -14.30 -0.01 0.99
C GLY A 73 -15.64 0.17 0.29
N ASP A 74 -15.62 0.54 -1.01
CA ASP A 74 -16.82 0.77 -1.83
C ASP A 74 -17.35 -0.54 -2.49
N LEU A 75 -16.90 -1.72 -2.05
CA LEU A 75 -17.24 -3.03 -2.62
C LEU A 75 -17.71 -4.03 -1.56
#